data_AF-A0A2N0RTW9-F1
#
_entry.id   AF-A0A2N0RTW9-F1
#
_cell.length_a   1.000
_cell.length_b   1.000
_cell.length_c   1.000
_cell.angle_alpha   90.00
_cell.angle_beta   90.00
_cell.angle_gamma   90.00
#
_symmetry.space_group_name_H-M   'P 1'
#
loop_
_entity.id
_entity.type
_entity.pdbx_description
1 polymer ?
#
loop_
_entity_poly.entity_id
_entity_poly.type
_entity_poly.pdbx_seq_one_letter_code
_entity_poly.pdbx_strand_id
1 'polypeptide(L)'
;MLSHAVVKIEDQVNSILEKVTNLTLGLDRWMNPSDLSIIKHMAQNLASEIKDILQKIGPDKFAAIVTDNAANCALARSIISEKYPFIVNIHCIAHCVNLITKDVFGKFLLIFLNYFINLLNILVINN
;
A
#
# COMPACT_ATOMS: atom_id res chain seq x y z
N MET A 1 -21.03 31.09 -7.94
CA MET A 1 -19.70 31.23 -8.57
C MET A 1 -18.79 30.04 -8.26
N LEU A 2 -18.66 29.61 -6.99
CA LEU A 2 -17.92 28.39 -6.60
C LEU A 2 -18.46 27.09 -7.26
N SER A 3 -19.78 26.90 -7.32
CA SER A 3 -20.40 25.70 -7.92
C SER A 3 -20.10 25.54 -9.41
N HIS A 4 -20.16 26.62 -10.18
CA HIS A 4 -19.89 26.60 -11.62
C HIS A 4 -18.43 26.24 -11.94
N ALA A 5 -17.48 26.70 -11.10
CA ALA A 5 -16.08 26.31 -11.25
C ALA A 5 -15.86 24.82 -10.95
N VAL A 6 -16.51 24.29 -9.91
CA VAL A 6 -16.47 22.86 -9.56
C VAL A 6 -17.02 22.00 -10.69
N VAL A 7 -18.21 22.32 -11.20
CA VAL A 7 -18.83 21.59 -12.32
C VAL A 7 -17.92 21.59 -13.55
N LYS A 8 -17.33 22.75 -13.88
CA LYS A 8 -16.39 22.84 -15.01
C LYS A 8 -15.16 21.96 -14.83
N ILE A 9 -14.63 21.87 -13.61
CA ILE A 9 -13.49 20.98 -13.30
C ILE A 9 -13.92 19.52 -13.42
N GLU A 10 -15.09 19.15 -12.90
CA GLU A 10 -15.63 17.79 -13.01
C GLU A 10 -15.80 17.35 -14.46
N ASP A 11 -16.39 18.22 -15.30
CA ASP A 11 -16.55 17.96 -16.74
C ASP A 11 -15.19 17.76 -17.43
N GLN A 12 -14.19 18.58 -17.09
CA GLN A 12 -12.84 18.45 -17.62
C GLN A 12 -12.20 17.12 -17.20
N VAL A 13 -12.32 16.74 -15.93
CA VAL A 13 -11.80 15.46 -15.41
C VAL A 13 -12.48 14.30 -16.11
N ASN A 14 -13.80 14.32 -16.25
CA ASN A 14 -14.56 13.26 -16.91
C ASN A 14 -14.16 13.11 -18.39
N SER A 15 -14.00 14.22 -19.11
CA SER A 15 -13.55 14.18 -20.51
C SER A 15 -12.14 13.59 -20.67
N ILE A 16 -11.26 13.80 -19.68
CA ILE A 16 -9.93 13.17 -19.66
C ILE A 16 -10.08 11.67 -19.40
N LEU A 17 -10.84 11.28 -18.38
CA LEU A 17 -11.06 9.88 -18.01
C LEU A 17 -11.72 9.06 -19.12
N GLU A 18 -12.55 9.69 -19.96
CA GLU A 18 -13.13 9.06 -21.16
C GLU A 18 -12.06 8.57 -22.13
N LYS A 19 -10.98 9.33 -22.32
CA LYS A 19 -9.95 9.09 -23.35
C LYS A 19 -8.78 8.25 -22.87
N VAL A 20 -8.49 8.25 -21.57
CA VAL A 20 -7.33 7.54 -21.01
C VAL A 20 -7.63 6.04 -20.88
N THR A 21 -6.59 5.25 -21.13
CA THR A 21 -6.55 3.80 -20.91
C THR A 21 -5.31 3.45 -20.08
N ASN A 22 -5.27 2.25 -19.51
CA ASN A 22 -4.15 1.76 -18.69
C ASN A 22 -3.87 2.60 -17.42
N LEU A 23 -4.95 3.05 -16.77
CA LEU A 23 -4.88 3.76 -15.50
C LEU A 23 -4.28 2.88 -14.40
N THR A 24 -3.58 3.53 -13.48
CA THR A 24 -3.12 2.90 -12.23
C THR A 24 -3.83 3.57 -11.06
N LEU A 25 -4.50 2.78 -10.23
CA LEU A 25 -5.12 3.27 -9.00
C LEU A 25 -4.16 3.11 -7.83
N GLY A 26 -3.59 4.21 -7.36
CA GLY A 26 -2.78 4.24 -6.14
C GLY A 26 -3.64 4.54 -4.91
N LEU A 27 -3.47 3.74 -3.85
CA LEU A 27 -4.12 3.95 -2.56
C LEU A 27 -3.08 4.07 -1.47
N ASP A 28 -3.11 5.20 -0.78
CA ASP A 28 -2.32 5.45 0.41
C ASP A 28 -3.25 5.45 1.63
N ARG A 29 -3.42 4.26 2.24
CA ARG A 29 -4.25 4.12 3.44
C ARG A 29 -3.50 3.26 4.45
N TRP A 30 -3.05 3.89 5.53
CA TRP A 30 -2.24 3.25 6.56
C TRP A 30 -3.08 2.91 7.80
N MET A 31 -3.29 1.61 8.10
CA MET A 31 -3.78 1.16 9.42
C MET A 31 -3.25 -0.24 9.74
N ASN A 32 -2.68 -0.40 10.94
CA ASN A 32 -2.14 -1.68 11.43
C ASN A 32 -2.85 -2.12 12.73
N PRO A 33 -4.10 -2.58 12.66
CA PRO A 33 -4.78 -3.16 13.82
C PRO A 33 -4.18 -4.53 14.18
N SER A 34 -4.21 -4.90 15.46
CA SER A 34 -3.84 -6.25 15.91
C SER A 34 -4.94 -7.28 15.66
N ASP A 35 -6.19 -6.84 15.59
CA ASP A 35 -7.35 -7.72 15.64
C ASP A 35 -7.79 -8.16 14.24
N LEU A 36 -7.82 -9.48 14.03
CA LEU A 36 -8.14 -10.09 12.74
C LEU A 36 -9.54 -9.72 12.22
N SER A 37 -10.52 -9.57 13.12
CA SER A 37 -11.87 -9.14 12.76
C SER A 37 -11.86 -7.72 12.17
N ILE A 38 -11.11 -6.81 12.77
CA ILE A 38 -10.94 -5.43 12.31
C ILE A 38 -10.20 -5.42 10.96
N ILE A 39 -9.13 -6.21 10.81
CA ILE A 39 -8.41 -6.37 9.53
C ILE A 39 -9.38 -6.77 8.42
N LYS A 40 -10.20 -7.82 8.64
CA LYS A 40 -11.15 -8.33 7.64
C LYS A 40 -12.18 -7.27 7.26
N HIS A 41 -12.80 -6.63 8.25
CA HIS A 41 -13.79 -5.60 8.01
C HIS A 41 -13.21 -4.42 7.23
N MET A 42 -12.02 -3.96 7.59
CA MET A 42 -11.35 -2.86 6.87
C MET A 42 -10.92 -3.26 5.46
N ALA A 43 -10.45 -4.48 5.26
CA ALA A 43 -10.13 -4.99 3.94
C ALA A 43 -11.37 -5.04 3.03
N GLN A 44 -12.52 -5.45 3.58
CA GLN A 44 -13.79 -5.45 2.85
C GLN A 44 -14.24 -4.03 2.48
N ASN A 45 -14.13 -3.08 3.42
CA ASN A 45 -14.46 -1.69 3.16
C ASN A 45 -13.55 -1.09 2.08
N LEU A 46 -12.23 -1.34 2.18
CA LEU A 46 -11.28 -0.88 1.17
C LEU A 46 -11.54 -1.51 -0.20
N ALA A 47 -11.83 -2.82 -0.25
CA ALA A 47 -12.22 -3.49 -1.49
C ALA A 47 -13.52 -2.91 -2.08
N SER A 48 -14.49 -2.52 -1.24
CA SER A 48 -15.71 -1.85 -1.70
C SER A 48 -15.41 -0.49 -2.33
N GLU A 49 -14.63 0.35 -1.65
CA GLU A 49 -14.23 1.67 -2.17
C GLU A 49 -13.49 1.56 -3.51
N ILE A 50 -12.55 0.60 -3.62
CA ILE A 50 -11.85 0.33 -4.89
C ILE A 50 -12.84 -0.07 -5.97
N LYS A 51 -13.74 -1.00 -5.67
CA LYS A 51 -14.75 -1.47 -6.61
C LYS A 51 -15.64 -0.33 -7.09
N ASP A 52 -16.05 0.57 -6.21
CA ASP A 52 -16.90 1.70 -6.57
C ASP A 52 -16.18 2.65 -7.56
N ILE A 53 -14.88 2.91 -7.34
CA ILE A 53 -14.05 3.69 -8.27
C ILE A 53 -13.90 2.98 -9.62
N LEU A 54 -13.58 1.68 -9.60
CA LEU A 54 -13.45 0.87 -10.81
C LEU A 54 -14.75 0.87 -11.62
N GLN A 55 -15.90 0.72 -10.97
CA GLN A 55 -17.20 0.73 -11.62
C GLN A 55 -17.59 2.11 -12.16
N LYS A 56 -17.24 3.19 -11.44
CA LYS A 56 -17.52 4.56 -11.88
C LYS A 56 -16.76 4.94 -13.15
N ILE A 57 -15.51 4.49 -13.29
CA ILE A 57 -14.63 4.88 -14.41
C ILE A 57 -14.66 3.85 -15.54
N GLY A 58 -14.89 2.57 -15.21
CA GLY A 58 -14.77 1.43 -16.12
C GLY A 58 -13.57 0.56 -15.73
N PRO A 59 -13.75 -0.69 -15.27
CA PRO A 59 -12.65 -1.51 -14.77
C PRO A 59 -11.64 -1.86 -15.87
N ASP A 60 -12.09 -1.97 -17.13
CA ASP A 60 -11.30 -2.20 -18.33
C ASP A 60 -10.28 -1.10 -18.63
N LYS A 61 -10.46 0.10 -18.06
CA LYS A 61 -9.50 1.20 -18.18
C LYS A 61 -8.31 1.08 -17.26
N PHE A 62 -8.36 0.20 -16.26
CA PHE A 62 -7.29 0.05 -15.27
C PHE A 62 -6.35 -1.09 -15.65
N ALA A 63 -5.06 -0.77 -15.69
CA ALA A 63 -4.00 -1.76 -15.82
C ALA A 63 -3.54 -2.28 -14.46
N ALA A 64 -3.59 -1.46 -13.41
CA ALA A 64 -3.04 -1.83 -12.11
C ALA A 64 -3.69 -1.14 -10.91
N ILE A 65 -3.56 -1.77 -9.74
CA ILE A 65 -3.75 -1.18 -8.42
C ILE A 65 -2.44 -1.22 -7.64
N VAL A 66 -2.13 -0.15 -6.91
CA VAL A 66 -0.96 -0.04 -6.04
C VAL A 66 -1.45 0.25 -4.62
N THR A 67 -1.16 -0.63 -3.67
CA THR A 67 -1.44 -0.36 -2.24
C THR A 67 -0.21 -0.64 -1.37
N ASP A 68 -0.27 -0.22 -0.12
CA ASP A 68 0.76 -0.57 0.87
C ASP A 68 0.83 -2.10 1.15
N ASN A 69 1.77 -2.47 2.01
CA ASN A 69 2.02 -3.85 2.42
C ASN A 69 1.29 -4.26 3.72
N ALA A 70 0.33 -3.46 4.19
CA ALA A 70 -0.43 -3.79 5.39
C ALA A 70 -1.39 -4.97 5.16
N ALA A 71 -1.75 -5.69 6.22
CA ALA A 71 -2.53 -6.93 6.14
C ALA A 71 -3.93 -6.72 5.54
N ASN A 72 -4.60 -5.63 5.90
CA ASN A 72 -5.89 -5.23 5.35
C ASN A 72 -5.77 -4.89 3.85
N CYS A 73 -4.71 -4.21 3.43
CA CYS A 73 -4.46 -3.87 2.04
C CYS A 73 -4.11 -5.10 1.21
N ALA A 74 -3.33 -6.04 1.74
CA ALA A 74 -3.08 -7.33 1.09
C ALA A 74 -4.38 -8.11 0.86
N LEU A 75 -5.25 -8.19 1.87
CA LEU A 75 -6.55 -8.86 1.74
C LEU A 75 -7.48 -8.14 0.76
N ALA A 76 -7.55 -6.80 0.80
CA ALA A 76 -8.34 -6.02 -0.15
C ALA A 76 -7.88 -6.24 -1.59
N ARG A 77 -6.55 -6.27 -1.82
CA ARG A 77 -6.00 -6.56 -3.14
C ARG A 77 -6.30 -7.99 -3.61
N SER A 78 -6.32 -8.99 -2.71
CA SER A 78 -6.77 -10.35 -3.05
C SER A 78 -8.21 -10.33 -3.56
N ILE A 79 -9.13 -9.68 -2.83
CA ILE A 79 -10.55 -9.58 -3.20
C ILE A 79 -10.71 -8.91 -4.58
N ILE A 80 -9.94 -7.86 -4.86
CA ILE A 80 -9.99 -7.18 -6.15
C ILE A 80 -9.38 -8.04 -7.27
N SER A 81 -8.27 -8.73 -7.01
CA SER A 81 -7.61 -9.60 -7.98
C SER A 81 -8.48 -10.80 -8.37
N GLU A 82 -9.23 -11.36 -7.41
CA GLU A 82 -10.21 -12.42 -7.66
C GLU A 82 -11.35 -11.95 -8.58
N LYS A 83 -11.79 -10.70 -8.40
CA LYS A 83 -12.91 -10.14 -9.17
C LYS A 83 -12.48 -9.59 -10.54
N TYR A 84 -11.29 -9.01 -10.64
CA TYR A 84 -10.77 -8.36 -11.83
C TYR A 84 -9.36 -8.90 -12.12
N PRO A 85 -9.23 -10.15 -12.59
CA PRO A 85 -7.94 -10.83 -12.73
C PRO A 85 -7.01 -10.21 -13.77
N PHE A 86 -7.53 -9.34 -14.63
CA PHE A 86 -6.77 -8.59 -15.64
C PHE A 86 -6.12 -7.32 -15.07
N ILE A 87 -6.48 -6.89 -13.85
CA ILE A 87 -5.88 -5.73 -13.19
C ILE A 87 -4.68 -6.21 -12.37
N VAL A 88 -3.50 -5.67 -12.68
CA VAL A 88 -2.25 -6.04 -11.99
C VAL A 88 -2.25 -5.51 -10.56
N ASN A 89 -1.98 -6.41 -9.63
CA ASN A 89 -1.83 -6.10 -8.22
C ASN A 89 -0.36 -5.78 -7.91
N ILE A 90 -0.07 -4.54 -7.51
CA ILE A 90 1.27 -4.02 -7.25
C ILE A 90 1.41 -3.59 -5.76
N HIS A 91 2.54 -3.92 -5.15
CA HIS A 91 2.91 -3.40 -3.82
C HIS A 91 3.54 -2.02 -3.94
N CYS A 92 3.31 -1.14 -2.95
CA CYS A 92 3.95 0.16 -2.89
C CYS A 92 5.48 0.02 -2.73
N ILE A 93 6.22 0.37 -3.80
CA ILE A 93 7.68 0.29 -3.83
C ILE A 93 8.32 1.15 -2.74
N ALA A 94 7.80 2.36 -2.51
CA ALA A 94 8.29 3.23 -1.45
C ALA A 94 8.19 2.56 -0.07
N HIS A 95 7.08 1.85 0.18
CA HIS A 95 6.90 1.10 1.40
C HIS A 95 7.86 -0.10 1.48
N CYS A 96 8.07 -0.83 0.38
CA CYS A 96 9.04 -1.93 0.32
C CYS A 96 10.46 -1.45 0.65
N VAL A 97 10.90 -0.33 0.07
CA VAL A 97 12.23 0.25 0.36
C VAL A 97 12.36 0.63 1.83
N ASN A 98 11.32 1.23 2.43
CA ASN A 98 11.31 1.56 3.85
C ASN A 98 11.43 0.32 4.75
N LEU A 99 10.73 -0.77 4.42
CA LEU A 99 10.82 -2.03 5.17
C LEU A 99 12.21 -2.66 5.08
N ILE A 100 12.76 -2.78 3.86
CA ILE A 100 14.12 -3.30 3.63
C ILE A 100 15.14 -2.47 4.42
N THR A 101 15.01 -1.16 4.39
CA THR A 101 15.90 -0.23 5.10
C THR A 101 15.85 -0.51 6.61
N LYS A 102 14.66 -0.60 7.20
CA LYS A 102 14.50 -0.91 8.64
C LYS A 102 15.12 -2.26 9.02
N ASP A 103 14.92 -3.29 8.21
CA ASP A 103 15.45 -4.62 8.48
C ASP A 103 16.99 -4.66 8.42
N VAL A 104 17.59 -4.01 7.42
CA VAL A 104 19.05 -3.94 7.27
C VAL A 104 19.68 -3.20 8.44
N PHE A 105 19.16 -2.02 8.79
CA PHE A 105 19.69 -1.24 9.90
C PHE A 105 19.48 -1.92 11.26
N GLY A 106 18.34 -2.57 11.46
CA GLY A 106 18.07 -3.32 12.69
C GLY A 106 19.05 -4.48 12.91
N LYS A 107 19.31 -5.27 11.85
CA LYS A 107 20.28 -6.38 11.91
C LYS A 107 21.71 -5.87 12.11
N PHE A 108 22.09 -4.80 11.43
CA PHE A 108 23.40 -4.20 11.57
C PHE A 108 23.66 -3.76 13.03
N LEU A 109 22.69 -3.10 13.66
CA LEU A 109 22.77 -2.69 15.06
C LEU A 109 22.94 -3.88 16.00
N LEU A 110 22.18 -4.97 15.82
CA LEU A 110 22.28 -6.17 16.64
C LEU A 110 23.66 -6.83 16.54
N ILE A 111 24.21 -6.93 15.33
CA ILE A 111 25.55 -7.50 15.11
C ILE A 111 26.60 -6.65 15.82
N PHE A 112 26.52 -5.32 15.65
CA PHE A 112 27.46 -4.40 16.28
C PHE A 112 27.39 -4.48 17.81
N LEU A 113 26.19 -4.51 18.40
CA LEU A 113 26.00 -4.66 19.84
C LEU A 113 26.54 -6.00 20.36
N ASN A 114 26.24 -7.11 19.67
CA ASN A 114 26.77 -8.43 20.04
C ASN A 114 28.29 -8.47 19.99
N TYR A 115 28.89 -7.88 18.95
CA TYR A 115 30.35 -7.78 18.84
C TYR A 115 30.95 -6.97 19.99
N PHE A 116 30.35 -5.82 20.31
CA PHE A 116 30.79 -4.95 21.38
C PHE A 116 30.68 -5.62 22.77
N ILE A 117 29.55 -6.28 23.05
CA ILE A 117 29.35 -7.04 24.29
C ILE A 117 30.39 -8.17 24.41
N ASN A 118 30.63 -8.92 23.34
CA ASN A 118 31.64 -9.97 23.34
C ASN A 118 33.05 -9.41 23.59
N LEU A 119 33.39 -8.27 22.99
CA LEU A 119 34.67 -7.60 23.23
C LEU A 119 34.80 -7.14 24.69
N LEU A 120 33.75 -6.54 25.27
CA LEU A 120 33.73 -6.17 26.68
C LEU A 120 33.89 -7.39 27.60
N ASN A 121 33.20 -8.50 27.32
CA ASN A 121 33.33 -9.73 28.09
C ASN A 121 34.75 -10.28 28.05
N ILE A 122 35.41 -10.27 26.88
CA ILE A 122 36.82 -10.67 26.77
C ILE A 122 37.73 -9.77 27.60
N LEU A 123 37.50 -8.46 27.58
CA LEU A 123 38.27 -7.49 28.35
C LEU A 123 38.03 -7.61 29.87
N VAL A 124 36.82 -7.99 30.29
CA VAL A 124 36.48 -8.22 31.70
C VAL A 124 37.03 -9.55 32.22
N ILE A 125 37.04 -10.62 31.41
CA ILE A 125 37.58 -11.93 31.82
C ILE A 125 39.12 -11.91 31.92
N ASN A 126 39.79 -11.08 31.13
CA ASN A 126 41.25 -10.97 31.09
C ASN A 126 41.83 -9.94 32.08
N ASN A 127 41.04 -9.40 33.00
CA ASN A 127 41.43 -8.52 34.10
C ASN A 127 41.09 -9.20 35.44
#